data_AF-A0A943Y583-F1
#
_entry.id   AF-A0A943Y583-F1
#
_cell.length_a   1.000
_cell.length_b   1.000
_cell.length_c   1.000
_cell.angle_alpha   90.00
_cell.angle_beta   90.00
_cell.angle_gamma   90.00
#
_symmetry.space_group_name_H-M   'P 1'
#
loop_
_entity.id
_entity.type
_entity.pdbx_description
1 polymer ?
#
loop_
_entity_poly.entity_id
_entity_poly.type
_entity_poly.pdbx_seq_one_letter_code
_entity_poly.pdbx_strand_id
1 'polypeptide(L)'
;MQNARDLPWRRNECSPWGVMVSEFMLQQTPVKRVLPVWEEWMRRWPTPADLAAEPPSEAVRAWGRLGYPRRAQRLHGAAVAIVERHGGEVPADHEALLALPGVGSYTAAAISVFAFGLRETVIDTNIRRVHARAVSGKALPSRSLTAAETRLAEALMPADTPTSCLWNAATMELGALVCTAKSPSCQLCPVEDLCAWVAAGRPEAEYTPKGQAWHGTDRQVRGAVMAVLRAAHEPVDRSIILDAGAASTTDAAVSPDLAFPADIPVEVRRPLKTLYALSPAAEQLQRCYAGLLADSLAREVTQGDAVLVSL
;
A
#
# COMPACT_ATOMS: atom_id res chain seq x y z
N MET A 1 -3.97 25.87 -1.05
CA MET A 1 -2.54 25.78 -1.38
C MET A 1 -1.64 26.25 -0.22
N GLN A 2 -1.94 27.37 0.47
CA GLN A 2 -1.09 27.91 1.55
C GLN A 2 -0.71 26.90 2.67
N ASN A 3 -1.59 25.96 3.00
CA ASN A 3 -1.36 24.92 4.02
C ASN A 3 -1.11 23.51 3.44
N ALA A 4 -0.93 23.40 2.12
CA ALA A 4 -0.69 22.10 1.49
C ALA A 4 0.70 21.58 1.87
N ARG A 5 0.81 20.30 2.20
CA ARG A 5 2.13 19.68 2.42
C ARG A 5 2.94 19.71 1.14
N ASP A 6 4.20 20.12 1.26
CA ASP A 6 5.21 19.93 0.22
C ASP A 6 5.57 18.44 0.15
N LEU A 7 5.09 17.79 -0.92
CA LEU A 7 5.35 16.40 -1.22
C LEU A 7 5.85 16.31 -2.66
N PRO A 8 6.90 15.53 -2.94
CA PRO A 8 7.57 15.59 -4.24
C PRO A 8 6.63 15.20 -5.38
N TRP A 9 5.72 14.24 -5.17
CA TRP A 9 4.70 13.84 -6.15
C TRP A 9 3.54 14.83 -6.33
N ARG A 10 3.54 15.97 -5.63
CA ARG A 10 2.57 17.07 -5.83
C ARG A 10 3.18 18.28 -6.53
N ARG A 11 4.49 18.26 -6.78
CA ARG A 11 5.17 19.37 -7.45
C ARG A 11 4.95 19.28 -8.96
N ASN A 12 4.95 20.42 -9.63
CA ASN A 12 4.67 20.49 -11.07
C ASN A 12 5.71 19.73 -11.92
N GLU A 13 6.92 19.54 -11.39
CA GLU A 13 8.00 18.82 -12.07
C GLU A 13 7.86 17.29 -11.95
N CYS A 14 6.94 16.78 -11.12
CA CYS A 14 6.73 15.36 -10.99
C CYS A 14 6.09 14.78 -12.25
N SER A 15 6.70 13.74 -12.82
CA SER A 15 6.13 13.03 -13.96
C SER A 15 4.85 12.27 -13.59
N PRO A 16 3.98 11.96 -14.56
CA PRO A 16 2.85 11.04 -14.35
C PRO A 16 3.26 9.69 -13.76
N TRP A 17 4.44 9.19 -14.12
CA TRP A 17 5.01 7.99 -13.52
C TRP A 17 5.27 8.17 -12.02
N GLY A 18 5.91 9.27 -11.62
CA GLY A 18 6.13 9.57 -10.20
C GLY A 18 4.83 9.70 -9.39
N VAL A 19 3.80 10.32 -9.96
CA VAL A 19 2.45 10.39 -9.36
C VAL A 19 1.88 8.98 -9.20
N MET A 20 1.90 8.16 -10.25
CA MET A 20 1.41 6.78 -10.22
C MET A 20 2.11 5.93 -9.17
N VAL A 21 3.44 6.00 -9.08
CA VAL A 21 4.23 5.30 -8.04
C VAL A 21 3.77 5.72 -6.64
N SER A 22 3.55 7.03 -6.43
CA SER A 22 3.08 7.54 -5.14
C SER A 22 1.70 7.00 -4.77
N GLU A 23 0.78 6.93 -5.73
CA GLU A 23 -0.60 6.45 -5.50
C GLU A 23 -0.63 4.96 -5.17
N PHE A 24 0.22 4.15 -5.80
CA PHE A 24 0.39 2.76 -5.41
C PHE A 24 0.95 2.62 -3.99
N MET A 25 1.94 3.44 -3.61
CA MET A 25 2.56 3.37 -2.28
C MET A 25 1.64 3.87 -1.17
N LEU A 26 0.87 4.94 -1.40
CA LEU A 26 0.02 5.59 -0.40
C LEU A 26 -1.23 4.80 -0.01
N GLN A 27 -1.62 3.79 -0.80
CA GLN A 27 -2.70 2.87 -0.43
C GLN A 27 -2.42 2.19 0.92
N GLN A 28 -3.13 2.61 1.98
CA GLN A 28 -2.98 2.04 3.33
C GLN A 28 -1.57 2.19 3.94
N THR A 29 -0.73 3.09 3.42
CA THR A 29 0.60 3.37 3.98
C THR A 29 0.77 4.87 4.22
N PRO A 30 1.08 5.31 5.47
CA PRO A 30 1.24 6.74 5.77
C PRO A 30 2.37 7.40 4.99
N VAL A 31 2.17 8.66 4.58
CA VAL A 31 3.14 9.49 3.84
C VAL A 31 4.56 9.42 4.41
N LYS A 32 4.73 9.54 5.73
CA LYS A 32 6.05 9.49 6.39
C LYS A 32 6.85 8.21 6.12
N ARG A 33 6.17 7.11 5.81
CA ARG A 33 6.80 5.83 5.46
C ARG A 33 7.05 5.71 3.97
N VAL A 34 6.19 6.33 3.16
CA VAL A 34 6.26 6.31 1.69
C VAL A 34 7.38 7.21 1.19
N LEU A 35 7.50 8.42 1.72
CA LEU A 35 8.41 9.46 1.21
C LEU A 35 9.84 8.96 0.93
N PRO A 36 10.58 8.37 1.90
CA PRO A 36 11.95 7.92 1.63
C PRO A 36 12.03 6.77 0.62
N VAL A 37 10.99 5.91 0.54
CA VAL A 37 10.96 4.79 -0.40
C VAL A 37 10.65 5.29 -1.81
N TRP A 38 9.76 6.27 -1.93
CA TRP A 38 9.43 6.92 -3.19
C TRP A 38 10.65 7.65 -3.76
N GLU A 39 11.39 8.39 -2.93
CA GLU A 39 12.60 9.11 -3.38
C GLU A 39 13.66 8.15 -3.93
N GLU A 40 13.93 7.04 -3.23
CA GLU A 40 14.86 6.02 -3.70
C GLU A 40 14.35 5.31 -4.96
N TRP A 41 13.05 5.05 -5.05
CA TRP A 41 12.42 4.48 -6.25
C TRP A 41 12.56 5.39 -7.46
N MET A 42 12.27 6.68 -7.33
CA MET A 42 12.38 7.62 -8.43
C MET A 42 13.83 7.89 -8.83
N ARG A 43 14.78 7.72 -7.90
CA ARG A 43 16.22 7.75 -8.21
C ARG A 43 16.66 6.51 -9.00
N ARG A 44 16.16 5.31 -8.64
CA ARG A 44 16.53 4.04 -9.28
C ARG A 44 15.80 3.81 -10.60
N TRP A 45 14.51 4.15 -10.65
CA TRP A 45 13.59 3.89 -11.77
C TRP A 45 12.76 5.13 -12.13
N PRO A 46 13.40 6.15 -12.73
CA PRO A 46 12.75 7.42 -13.03
C PRO A 46 11.65 7.32 -14.11
N THR A 47 11.62 6.24 -14.89
CA THR A 47 10.59 5.97 -15.92
C THR A 47 9.97 4.58 -15.77
N PRO A 48 8.81 4.31 -16.41
CA PRO A 48 8.23 2.97 -16.45
C PRO A 48 9.19 1.93 -17.06
N ALA A 49 9.97 2.32 -18.07
CA ALA A 49 10.92 1.43 -18.75
C ALA A 49 12.02 0.94 -17.81
N ASP A 50 12.52 1.81 -16.93
CA ASP A 50 13.57 1.45 -15.97
C ASP A 50 13.09 0.38 -14.98
N LEU A 51 11.83 0.45 -14.52
CA LEU A 51 11.26 -0.58 -13.65
C LEU A 51 10.92 -1.85 -14.43
N ALA A 52 10.39 -1.71 -15.65
CA ALA A 52 9.97 -2.85 -16.48
C ALA A 52 11.16 -3.75 -16.89
N ALA A 53 12.36 -3.18 -17.01
CA ALA A 53 13.58 -3.90 -17.34
C ALA A 53 14.10 -4.81 -16.21
N GLU A 54 13.65 -4.60 -14.97
CA GLU A 54 14.06 -5.38 -13.80
C GLU A 54 13.14 -6.59 -13.60
N PRO A 55 13.60 -7.65 -12.92
CA PRO A 55 12.70 -8.72 -12.52
C PRO A 55 11.70 -8.20 -11.46
N PRO A 56 10.45 -8.71 -11.42
CA PRO A 56 9.44 -8.28 -10.45
C PRO A 56 9.88 -8.41 -8.98
N SER A 57 10.80 -9.34 -8.70
CA SER A 57 11.38 -9.54 -7.38
C SER A 57 12.15 -8.32 -6.88
N GLU A 58 12.83 -7.57 -7.76
CA GLU A 58 13.53 -6.33 -7.38
C GLU A 58 12.54 -5.24 -6.95
N ALA A 59 11.38 -5.12 -7.62
CA ALA A 59 10.31 -4.24 -7.18
C ALA A 59 9.82 -4.61 -5.77
N VAL A 60 9.63 -5.91 -5.49
CA VAL A 60 9.20 -6.41 -4.17
C VAL A 60 10.26 -6.18 -3.09
N ARG A 61 11.56 -6.33 -3.41
CA ARG A 61 12.66 -6.01 -2.49
C ARG A 61 12.70 -4.52 -2.17
N ALA A 62 12.69 -3.67 -3.19
CA ALA A 62 12.74 -2.21 -3.04
C ALA A 62 11.49 -1.64 -2.34
N TRP A 63 10.32 -2.29 -2.46
CA TRP A 63 9.11 -1.94 -1.70
C TRP A 63 9.30 -2.10 -0.18
N GLY A 64 10.24 -2.97 0.22
CA GLY A 64 10.66 -3.19 1.59
C GLY A 64 9.49 -3.48 2.52
N ARG A 65 9.29 -2.59 3.50
CA ARG A 65 8.30 -2.77 4.58
C ARG A 65 7.03 -1.96 4.40
N LEU A 66 6.77 -1.35 3.24
CA LEU A 66 5.55 -0.54 3.01
C LEU A 66 4.24 -1.31 3.22
N GLY A 67 4.29 -2.64 3.24
CA GLY A 67 3.15 -3.53 3.43
C GLY A 67 2.46 -3.85 2.11
N TYR A 68 1.67 -4.93 2.08
CA TYR A 68 0.95 -5.40 0.89
C TYR A 68 1.86 -5.52 -0.36
N PRO A 69 2.89 -6.40 -0.34
CA PRO A 69 3.93 -6.46 -1.38
C PRO A 69 3.41 -6.77 -2.79
N ARG A 70 2.21 -7.34 -2.93
CA ARG A 70 1.54 -7.48 -4.24
C ARG A 70 1.35 -6.16 -4.97
N ARG A 71 1.28 -5.03 -4.26
CA ARG A 71 1.24 -3.70 -4.89
C ARG A 71 2.49 -3.42 -5.71
N ALA A 72 3.66 -3.85 -5.24
CA ALA A 72 4.91 -3.72 -5.99
C ALA A 72 4.89 -4.56 -7.27
N GLN A 73 4.40 -5.80 -7.20
CA GLN A 73 4.26 -6.67 -8.38
C GLN A 73 3.27 -6.11 -9.39
N ARG A 74 2.14 -5.56 -8.91
CA ARG A 74 1.16 -4.92 -9.77
C ARG A 74 1.71 -3.65 -10.41
N LEU A 75 2.46 -2.84 -9.67
CA LEU A 75 3.11 -1.65 -10.22
C LEU A 75 4.19 -2.00 -11.25
N HIS A 76 4.97 -3.05 -11.01
CA HIS A 76 5.90 -3.61 -12.00
C HIS A 76 5.15 -4.08 -13.25
N GLY A 77 4.08 -4.87 -13.09
CA GLY A 77 3.24 -5.29 -14.22
C GLY A 77 2.60 -4.11 -14.96
N ALA A 78 2.24 -3.04 -14.26
CA ALA A 78 1.75 -1.81 -14.88
C ALA A 78 2.86 -1.10 -15.66
N ALA A 79 4.08 -1.05 -15.15
CA ALA A 79 5.23 -0.50 -15.85
C ALA A 79 5.52 -1.25 -17.15
N VAL A 80 5.55 -2.59 -17.11
CA VAL A 80 5.67 -3.45 -18.30
C VAL A 80 4.58 -3.13 -19.29
N ALA A 81 3.33 -3.09 -18.83
CA ALA A 81 2.19 -2.86 -19.71
C ALA A 81 2.14 -1.44 -20.29
N ILE A 82 2.71 -0.44 -19.60
CA ILE A 82 2.92 0.93 -20.11
C ILE A 82 3.94 0.94 -21.23
N VAL A 83 5.06 0.22 -21.07
CA VAL A 83 6.08 0.11 -22.13
C VAL A 83 5.50 -0.58 -23.36
N GLU A 84 4.86 -1.73 -23.18
CA GLU A 84 4.37 -2.56 -24.29
C GLU A 84 3.20 -1.94 -25.05
N ARG A 85 2.27 -1.28 -24.35
CA ARG A 85 0.98 -0.84 -24.91
C ARG A 85 0.87 0.67 -25.10
N HIS A 86 1.70 1.45 -24.41
CA HIS A 86 1.59 2.91 -24.34
C HIS A 86 2.92 3.63 -24.63
N GLY A 87 3.90 2.96 -25.23
CA GLY A 87 5.15 3.59 -25.66
C GLY A 87 6.05 4.08 -24.52
N GLY A 88 5.87 3.55 -23.31
CA GLY A 88 6.65 3.95 -22.13
C GLY A 88 6.10 5.16 -21.38
N GLU A 89 4.96 5.72 -21.81
CA GLU A 89 4.31 6.85 -21.16
C GLU A 89 3.03 6.41 -20.43
N VAL A 90 2.82 6.90 -19.21
CA VAL A 90 1.57 6.65 -18.49
C VAL A 90 0.42 7.26 -19.31
N PRO A 91 -0.63 6.49 -19.65
CA PRO A 91 -1.72 7.03 -20.45
C PRO A 91 -2.56 8.04 -19.65
N ALA A 92 -2.99 9.11 -20.31
CA ALA A 92 -3.92 10.09 -19.73
C ALA A 92 -5.40 9.64 -19.83
N ASP A 93 -5.71 8.70 -20.73
CA ASP A 93 -7.04 8.15 -20.90
C ASP A 93 -7.47 7.29 -19.70
N HIS A 94 -8.67 7.54 -19.18
CA HIS A 94 -9.16 6.88 -17.96
C HIS A 94 -9.34 5.37 -18.13
N GLU A 95 -9.88 4.94 -19.27
CA GLU A 95 -10.11 3.52 -19.56
C GLU A 95 -8.77 2.79 -19.75
N ALA A 96 -7.80 3.43 -20.40
CA ALA A 96 -6.44 2.92 -20.51
C ALA A 96 -5.78 2.77 -19.13
N LEU A 97 -5.97 3.75 -18.22
CA LEU A 97 -5.50 3.64 -16.84
C LEU A 97 -6.16 2.45 -16.12
N LEU A 98 -7.47 2.28 -16.22
CA LEU A 98 -8.19 1.14 -15.63
C LEU A 98 -7.72 -0.22 -16.16
N ALA A 99 -7.25 -0.28 -17.40
CA ALA A 99 -6.70 -1.48 -18.01
C ALA A 99 -5.27 -1.82 -17.55
N LEU A 100 -4.64 -0.99 -16.71
CA LEU A 100 -3.32 -1.26 -16.14
C LEU A 100 -3.41 -2.19 -14.91
N PRO A 101 -2.50 -3.18 -14.77
CA PRO A 101 -2.42 -4.05 -13.61
C PRO A 101 -2.44 -3.29 -12.26
N GLY A 102 -3.43 -3.60 -11.43
CA GLY A 102 -3.54 -3.02 -10.08
C GLY A 102 -4.06 -1.59 -10.02
N VAL A 103 -4.44 -0.99 -11.14
CA VAL A 103 -5.16 0.28 -11.17
C VAL A 103 -6.66 -0.01 -11.08
N GLY A 104 -7.30 0.44 -10.00
CA GLY A 104 -8.75 0.44 -9.86
C GLY A 104 -9.32 1.84 -10.02
N SER A 105 -10.64 1.99 -9.92
CA SER A 105 -11.35 3.27 -10.09
C SER A 105 -10.76 4.43 -9.29
N TYR A 106 -10.43 4.20 -8.01
CA TYR A 106 -9.76 5.22 -7.19
C TYR A 106 -8.42 5.65 -7.80
N THR A 107 -7.55 4.69 -8.14
CA THR A 107 -6.20 4.98 -8.63
C THR A 107 -6.23 5.62 -10.01
N ALA A 108 -7.13 5.19 -10.89
CA ALA A 108 -7.32 5.80 -12.21
C ALA A 108 -7.79 7.26 -12.08
N ALA A 109 -8.79 7.54 -11.24
CA ALA A 109 -9.24 8.89 -10.96
C ALA A 109 -8.13 9.75 -10.34
N ALA A 110 -7.38 9.21 -9.37
CA ALA A 110 -6.28 9.93 -8.72
C ALA A 110 -5.16 10.28 -9.71
N ILE A 111 -4.76 9.36 -10.58
CA ILE A 111 -3.76 9.64 -11.63
C ILE A 111 -4.30 10.67 -12.62
N SER A 112 -5.54 10.52 -13.09
CA SER A 112 -6.19 11.46 -14.02
C SER A 112 -6.14 12.90 -13.48
N VAL A 113 -6.48 13.08 -12.21
CA VAL A 113 -6.47 14.40 -11.55
C VAL A 113 -5.06 14.88 -11.27
N PHE A 114 -4.25 14.09 -10.57
CA PHE A 114 -2.99 14.56 -9.99
C PHE A 114 -1.82 14.56 -10.97
N ALA A 115 -1.86 13.72 -12.01
CA ALA A 115 -0.83 13.71 -13.06
C ALA A 115 -1.21 14.56 -14.27
N PHE A 116 -2.49 14.53 -14.67
CA PHE A 116 -2.92 15.12 -15.95
C PHE A 116 -3.84 16.32 -15.81
N GLY A 117 -4.26 16.67 -14.59
CA GLY A 117 -5.19 17.79 -14.37
C GLY A 117 -6.55 17.56 -15.03
N LEU A 118 -6.95 16.30 -15.21
CA LEU A 118 -8.22 15.92 -15.81
C LEU A 118 -9.31 15.86 -14.74
N ARG A 119 -10.52 16.20 -15.14
CA ARG A 119 -11.68 16.19 -14.26
C ARG A 119 -12.11 14.75 -13.98
N GLU A 120 -11.83 14.27 -12.78
CA GLU A 120 -12.34 13.00 -12.25
C GLU A 120 -12.72 13.14 -10.77
N THR A 121 -13.61 12.27 -10.28
CA THR A 121 -14.02 12.25 -8.87
C THR A 121 -13.14 11.31 -8.07
N VAL A 122 -12.25 11.85 -7.24
CA VAL A 122 -11.41 11.05 -6.34
C VAL A 122 -12.16 10.78 -5.05
N ILE A 123 -12.28 9.51 -4.66
CA ILE A 123 -13.03 9.11 -3.46
C ILE A 123 -12.18 8.19 -2.58
N ASP A 124 -11.38 8.78 -1.69
CA ASP A 124 -10.62 8.05 -0.68
C ASP A 124 -11.33 8.05 0.69
N THR A 125 -10.73 7.38 1.67
CA THR A 125 -11.28 7.33 3.04
C THR A 125 -11.28 8.68 3.75
N ASN A 126 -10.42 9.62 3.36
CA ASN A 126 -10.36 10.97 3.92
C ASN A 126 -11.50 11.83 3.38
N ILE A 127 -11.68 11.86 2.07
CA ILE A 127 -12.76 12.56 1.37
C ILE A 127 -14.11 12.04 1.84
N ARG A 128 -14.30 10.71 1.88
CA ARG A 128 -15.55 10.10 2.37
C ARG A 128 -15.89 10.56 3.78
N ARG A 129 -14.90 10.65 4.68
CA ARG A 129 -15.11 11.11 6.05
C ARG A 129 -15.44 12.60 6.12
N VAL A 130 -14.77 13.43 5.33
CA VAL A 130 -15.09 14.86 5.23
C VAL A 130 -16.54 15.04 4.75
N HIS A 131 -16.94 14.38 3.67
CA HIS A 131 -18.31 14.48 3.15
C HIS A 131 -19.35 13.94 4.13
N ALA A 132 -19.08 12.79 4.76
CA ALA A 132 -19.98 12.21 5.76
C ALA A 132 -20.25 13.18 6.93
N ARG A 133 -19.20 13.84 7.43
CA ARG A 133 -19.33 14.80 8.55
C ARG A 133 -19.91 16.13 8.11
N ALA A 134 -19.30 16.75 7.09
CA ALA A 134 -19.64 18.11 6.68
C ALA A 134 -21.04 18.19 6.07
N VAL A 135 -21.45 17.19 5.29
CA VAL A 135 -22.70 17.24 4.53
C VAL A 135 -23.76 16.29 5.08
N SER A 136 -23.39 15.04 5.36
CA SER A 136 -24.38 14.04 5.82
C SER A 136 -24.63 14.04 7.33
N GLY A 137 -23.88 14.82 8.12
CA GLY A 137 -24.03 14.88 9.57
C GLY A 137 -23.57 13.62 10.32
N LYS A 138 -22.83 12.72 9.67
CA LYS A 138 -22.41 11.42 10.23
C LYS A 138 -20.96 11.45 10.70
N ALA A 139 -20.68 10.84 11.85
CA ALA A 139 -19.32 10.76 12.38
C ALA A 139 -18.36 9.94 11.50
N LEU A 140 -18.88 8.91 10.83
CA LEU A 140 -18.17 8.03 9.92
C LEU A 140 -18.98 7.80 8.62
N PRO A 141 -18.30 7.58 7.49
CA PRO A 141 -18.94 7.11 6.26
C PRO A 141 -19.45 5.66 6.43
N SER A 142 -20.12 5.12 5.42
CA SER A 142 -20.48 3.69 5.39
C SER A 142 -19.25 2.78 5.42
N ARG A 143 -19.41 1.51 5.84
CA ARG A 143 -18.28 0.56 5.94
C ARG A 143 -17.58 0.32 4.61
N SER A 144 -18.34 0.31 3.51
CA SER A 144 -17.86 0.26 2.12
C SER A 144 -18.39 1.47 1.36
N LEU A 145 -17.71 1.83 0.26
CA LEU A 145 -18.18 2.89 -0.64
C LEU A 145 -19.56 2.53 -1.19
N THR A 146 -20.51 3.45 -1.08
CA THR A 146 -21.89 3.26 -1.60
C THR A 146 -22.17 4.18 -2.78
N ALA A 147 -23.15 3.81 -3.61
CA ALA A 147 -23.59 4.67 -4.71
C ALA A 147 -24.09 6.05 -4.24
N ALA A 148 -24.62 6.15 -3.02
CA ALA A 148 -25.03 7.43 -2.43
C ALA A 148 -23.81 8.32 -2.10
N GLU A 149 -22.74 7.74 -1.56
CA GLU A 149 -21.48 8.45 -1.31
C GLU A 149 -20.80 8.88 -2.61
N THR A 150 -20.85 8.05 -3.66
CA THR A 150 -20.35 8.41 -4.99
C THR A 150 -21.10 9.62 -5.56
N ARG A 151 -22.44 9.57 -5.62
CA ARG A 151 -23.26 10.69 -6.10
C ARG A 151 -23.02 11.97 -5.29
N LEU A 152 -22.84 11.84 -3.98
CA LEU A 152 -22.53 13.00 -3.13
C LEU A 152 -21.17 13.61 -3.49
N ALA A 153 -20.13 12.79 -3.67
CA ALA A 153 -18.82 13.28 -4.06
C ALA A 153 -18.85 13.97 -5.44
N GLU A 154 -19.55 13.40 -6.41
CA GLU A 154 -19.76 13.98 -7.74
C GLU A 154 -20.51 15.31 -7.67
N ALA A 155 -21.59 15.39 -6.88
CA ALA A 155 -22.39 16.60 -6.73
C ALA A 155 -21.64 17.76 -6.04
N LEU A 156 -20.67 17.44 -5.18
CA LEU A 156 -19.85 18.44 -4.49
C LEU A 156 -18.69 18.97 -5.35
N MET A 157 -18.34 18.29 -6.46
CA MET A 157 -17.23 18.74 -7.29
C MET A 157 -17.57 20.02 -8.05
N PRO A 158 -16.75 21.08 -7.95
CA PRO A 158 -16.87 22.30 -8.78
C PRO A 158 -16.93 21.93 -10.27
N ALA A 159 -17.68 22.66 -11.10
CA ALA A 159 -17.88 22.28 -12.51
C ALA A 159 -16.62 22.47 -13.37
N ASP A 160 -15.80 23.47 -13.06
CA ASP A 160 -14.59 23.76 -13.82
C ASP A 160 -13.44 22.80 -13.46
N THR A 161 -12.67 22.41 -14.47
CA THR A 161 -11.61 21.41 -14.32
C THR A 161 -10.53 21.84 -13.32
N PRO A 162 -9.95 23.06 -13.38
CA PRO A 162 -8.89 23.45 -12.46
C PRO A 162 -9.33 23.43 -10.98
N THR A 163 -10.50 23.99 -10.67
CA THR A 163 -11.00 24.03 -9.29
C THR A 163 -11.41 22.64 -8.82
N SER A 164 -11.89 21.76 -9.71
CA SER A 164 -12.19 20.37 -9.35
C SER A 164 -10.94 19.54 -8.99
N CYS A 165 -9.83 19.75 -9.70
CA CYS A 165 -8.56 19.13 -9.34
C CYS A 165 -8.08 19.62 -7.97
N LEU A 166 -8.17 20.93 -7.73
CA LEU A 166 -7.86 21.52 -6.44
C LEU A 166 -8.80 21.00 -5.34
N TRP A 167 -10.08 20.80 -5.63
CA TRP A 167 -11.08 20.26 -4.71
C TRP A 167 -10.71 18.85 -4.22
N ASN A 168 -10.33 17.96 -5.14
CA ASN A 168 -9.87 16.62 -4.80
C ASN A 168 -8.66 16.66 -3.85
N ALA A 169 -7.63 17.44 -4.20
CA ALA A 169 -6.43 17.58 -3.37
C ALA A 169 -6.74 18.21 -2.00
N ALA A 170 -7.52 19.28 -1.97
CA ALA A 170 -7.84 20.03 -0.76
C ALA A 170 -8.73 19.23 0.20
N THR A 171 -9.74 18.54 -0.30
CA THR A 171 -10.65 17.72 0.52
C THR A 171 -9.93 16.52 1.10
N MET A 172 -9.07 15.86 0.32
CA MET A 172 -8.21 14.79 0.80
C MET A 172 -7.26 15.30 1.89
N GLU A 173 -6.63 16.46 1.69
CA GLU A 173 -5.73 17.08 2.67
C GLU A 173 -6.45 17.47 3.96
N LEU A 174 -7.65 18.04 3.86
CA LEU A 174 -8.50 18.41 4.98
C LEU A 174 -8.82 17.18 5.83
N GLY A 175 -9.20 16.07 5.19
CA GLY A 175 -9.44 14.81 5.88
C GLY A 175 -8.18 14.25 6.52
N ALA A 176 -7.03 14.33 5.83
CA ALA A 176 -5.77 13.80 6.33
C ALA A 176 -5.21 14.54 7.55
N LEU A 177 -5.34 15.87 7.60
CA LEU A 177 -4.66 16.72 8.59
C LEU A 177 -5.56 17.30 9.68
N VAL A 178 -6.80 17.62 9.36
CA VAL A 178 -7.70 18.35 10.27
C VAL A 178 -8.89 17.49 10.67
N CYS A 179 -9.67 17.04 9.70
CA CYS A 179 -10.84 16.20 9.93
C CYS A 179 -10.42 14.73 10.08
N THR A 180 -9.54 14.43 11.04
CA THR A 180 -8.99 13.08 11.27
C THR A 180 -10.04 12.14 11.88
N ALA A 181 -9.82 10.82 11.75
CA ALA A 181 -10.81 9.82 12.15
C ALA A 181 -11.10 9.83 13.66
N LYS A 182 -10.07 9.90 14.51
CA LYS A 182 -10.20 9.76 15.98
C LYS A 182 -10.30 11.09 16.72
N SER A 183 -9.47 12.07 16.35
CA SER A 183 -9.33 13.33 17.09
C SER A 183 -9.26 14.49 16.11
N PRO A 184 -10.39 14.85 15.47
CA PRO A 184 -10.42 15.94 14.51
C PRO A 184 -10.17 17.28 15.18
N SER A 185 -9.35 18.12 14.57
CA SER A 185 -9.07 19.49 15.02
C SER A 185 -10.11 20.46 14.46
N CYS A 186 -11.38 20.30 14.83
CA CYS A 186 -12.51 21.06 14.27
C CYS A 186 -12.29 22.58 14.30
N GLN A 187 -11.70 23.10 15.36
CA GLN A 187 -11.38 24.54 15.52
C GLN A 187 -10.41 25.08 14.45
N LEU A 188 -9.70 24.20 13.73
CA LEU A 188 -8.80 24.53 12.62
C LEU A 188 -9.43 24.23 11.26
N CYS A 189 -10.68 23.76 11.23
CA CYS A 189 -11.37 23.35 10.01
C CYS A 189 -11.96 24.58 9.30
N PRO A 190 -11.59 24.86 8.04
CA PRO A 190 -12.06 26.03 7.31
C PRO A 190 -13.57 25.98 6.97
N VAL A 191 -14.22 24.85 7.22
CA VAL A 191 -15.65 24.62 6.98
C VAL A 191 -16.38 24.18 8.25
N GLU A 192 -15.85 24.51 9.44
CA GLU A 192 -16.48 24.16 10.72
C GLU A 192 -17.92 24.69 10.80
N ASP A 193 -18.14 25.97 10.47
CA ASP A 193 -19.46 26.62 10.55
C ASP A 193 -20.49 26.04 9.57
N LEU A 194 -20.03 25.32 8.54
CA LEU A 194 -20.89 24.66 7.55
C LEU A 194 -21.07 23.16 7.84
N CYS A 195 -20.39 22.61 8.85
CA CYS A 195 -20.32 21.18 9.07
C CYS A 195 -21.55 20.66 9.80
N ALA A 196 -22.40 19.90 9.09
CA ALA A 196 -23.62 19.31 9.66
C ALA A 196 -23.37 18.45 10.92
N TRP A 197 -22.26 17.70 10.96
CA TRP A 197 -21.91 16.88 12.13
C TRP A 197 -21.52 17.74 13.35
N VAL A 198 -20.85 18.87 13.14
CA VAL A 198 -20.53 19.81 14.23
C VAL A 198 -21.79 20.52 14.70
N ALA A 199 -22.64 21.01 13.79
CA ALA A 199 -23.91 21.64 14.11
C ALA A 199 -24.85 20.72 14.90
N ALA A 200 -24.81 19.41 14.64
CA ALA A 200 -25.57 18.40 15.37
C ALA A 200 -24.98 18.03 16.75
N GLY A 201 -23.93 18.72 17.22
CA GLY A 201 -23.30 18.44 18.51
C GLY A 201 -22.33 17.24 18.49
N ARG A 202 -21.80 16.88 17.32
CA ARG A 202 -20.80 15.81 17.13
C ARG A 202 -21.27 14.43 17.64
N PRO A 203 -22.43 13.93 17.18
CA PRO A 203 -22.94 12.62 17.61
C PRO A 203 -21.95 11.49 17.34
N GLU A 204 -21.99 10.45 18.17
CA GLU A 204 -21.11 9.29 18.04
C GLU A 204 -21.35 8.49 16.76
N ALA A 205 -20.39 7.66 16.37
CA ALA A 205 -20.50 6.82 15.19
C ALA A 205 -21.45 5.64 15.42
N GLU A 206 -22.26 5.32 14.40
CA GLU A 206 -23.15 4.16 14.39
C GLU A 206 -22.41 2.81 14.47
N TYR A 207 -21.10 2.81 14.20
CA TYR A 207 -20.26 1.63 14.33
C TYR A 207 -18.82 1.98 14.68
N THR A 208 -18.16 1.05 15.36
CA THR A 208 -16.71 1.13 15.62
C THR A 208 -15.97 0.25 14.61
N PRO A 209 -15.01 0.78 13.83
CA PRO A 209 -14.14 -0.04 13.00
C PRO A 209 -13.40 -1.08 13.86
N LYS A 210 -13.58 -2.37 13.55
CA LYS A 210 -12.86 -3.44 14.24
C LYS A 210 -11.40 -3.48 13.76
N GLY A 211 -10.46 -3.21 14.65
CA GLY A 211 -9.05 -3.48 14.41
C GLY A 211 -8.72 -4.93 14.78
N GLN A 212 -7.99 -5.63 13.93
CA GLN A 212 -7.40 -6.92 14.31
C GLN A 212 -6.06 -6.68 15.04
N ALA A 213 -5.78 -7.46 16.09
CA ALA A 213 -4.47 -7.49 16.74
C ALA A 213 -3.37 -7.89 15.73
N TRP A 214 -2.15 -7.34 15.84
CA TRP A 214 -1.05 -7.71 14.93
C TRP A 214 -0.33 -8.97 15.37
N HIS A 215 -0.07 -9.08 16.67
CA HIS A 215 0.64 -10.23 17.23
C HIS A 215 -0.17 -11.51 17.10
N GLY A 216 0.49 -12.60 16.72
CA GLY A 216 -0.09 -13.94 16.53
C GLY A 216 -0.86 -14.14 15.22
N THR A 217 -0.92 -13.12 14.35
CA THR A 217 -1.74 -13.20 13.12
C THR A 217 -0.95 -13.69 11.91
N ASP A 218 -1.67 -14.24 10.93
CA ASP A 218 -1.09 -14.72 9.66
C ASP A 218 -0.31 -13.61 8.94
N ARG A 219 -0.74 -12.34 9.05
CA ARG A 219 0.01 -11.19 8.50
C ARG A 219 1.38 -10.99 9.14
N GLN A 220 1.55 -11.33 10.42
CA GLN A 220 2.84 -11.27 11.09
C GLN A 220 3.77 -12.35 10.58
N VAL A 221 3.31 -13.61 10.56
CA VAL A 221 4.09 -14.77 10.08
C VAL A 221 4.43 -14.61 8.60
N ARG A 222 3.45 -14.30 7.76
CA ARG A 222 3.65 -14.00 6.33
C ARG A 222 4.64 -12.86 6.11
N GLY A 223 4.58 -11.82 6.94
CA GLY A 223 5.52 -10.70 6.89
C GLY A 223 6.96 -11.11 7.25
N ALA A 224 7.13 -12.04 8.18
CA ALA A 224 8.42 -12.59 8.57
C ALA A 224 9.00 -13.51 7.48
N VAL A 225 8.20 -14.40 6.89
CA VAL A 225 8.61 -15.20 5.71
C VAL A 225 9.02 -14.29 4.55
N MET A 226 8.23 -13.26 4.25
CA MET A 226 8.61 -12.26 3.24
C MET A 226 9.90 -11.51 3.57
N ALA A 227 10.26 -11.35 4.84
CA ALA A 227 11.52 -10.73 5.22
C ALA A 227 12.72 -11.64 4.93
N VAL A 228 12.56 -12.94 5.09
CA VAL A 228 13.56 -13.95 4.68
C VAL A 228 13.73 -13.90 3.17
N LEU A 229 12.65 -14.02 2.39
CA LEU A 229 12.71 -14.03 0.93
C LEU A 229 13.29 -12.73 0.35
N ARG A 230 12.96 -11.57 0.92
CA ARG A 230 13.55 -10.28 0.50
C ARG A 230 15.04 -10.15 0.82
N ALA A 231 15.54 -10.82 1.84
CA ALA A 231 16.97 -10.81 2.17
C ALA A 231 17.75 -11.79 1.29
N ALA A 232 17.14 -12.92 0.92
CA ALA A 232 17.76 -13.95 0.10
C ALA A 232 17.83 -13.52 -1.37
N HIS A 233 19.01 -13.11 -1.86
CA HIS A 233 19.21 -12.78 -3.28
C HIS A 233 19.34 -14.01 -4.17
N GLU A 234 19.77 -15.13 -3.58
CA GLU A 234 19.76 -16.46 -4.20
C GLU A 234 18.64 -17.32 -3.60
N PRO A 235 18.16 -18.35 -4.32
CA PRO A 235 17.20 -19.30 -3.77
C PRO A 235 17.72 -19.97 -2.49
N VAL A 236 16.86 -20.09 -1.48
CA VAL A 236 17.17 -20.76 -0.22
C VAL A 236 16.39 -22.05 -0.08
N ASP A 237 16.90 -23.02 0.67
CA ASP A 237 16.16 -24.26 0.90
C ASP A 237 14.85 -23.96 1.67
N ARG A 238 13.73 -24.51 1.18
CA ARG A 238 12.41 -24.32 1.79
C ARG A 238 12.34 -24.78 3.25
N SER A 239 13.09 -25.81 3.62
CA SER A 239 13.13 -26.36 4.99
C SER A 239 13.52 -25.30 6.02
N ILE A 240 14.47 -24.41 5.70
CA ILE A 240 14.91 -23.35 6.63
C ILE A 240 13.79 -22.37 6.99
N ILE A 241 12.73 -22.29 6.16
CA ILE A 241 11.56 -21.48 6.45
C ILE A 241 10.53 -22.30 7.22
N LEU A 242 10.20 -23.51 6.75
CA LEU A 242 9.12 -24.34 7.31
C LEU A 242 9.47 -24.96 8.66
N ASP A 243 10.75 -25.17 8.96
CA ASP A 243 11.23 -25.73 10.23
C ASP A 243 11.06 -24.75 11.40
N ALA A 244 10.81 -23.46 11.12
CA ALA A 244 10.46 -22.47 12.13
C ALA A 244 9.21 -22.86 12.96
N GLY A 245 8.30 -23.66 12.37
CA GLY A 245 7.14 -24.21 13.09
C GLY A 245 7.40 -25.53 13.82
N ALA A 246 8.50 -26.22 13.50
CA ALA A 246 8.88 -27.50 14.10
C ALA A 246 9.70 -27.33 15.38
N ALA A 247 10.41 -26.20 15.56
CA ALA A 247 11.20 -25.90 16.75
C ALA A 247 10.39 -25.74 18.06
N SER A 248 9.06 -25.93 18.03
CA SER A 248 8.21 -25.91 19.24
C SER A 248 8.08 -27.27 19.95
N THR A 249 8.60 -28.36 19.37
CA THR A 249 8.44 -29.73 19.93
C THR A 249 9.65 -30.26 20.70
N THR A 250 10.77 -29.54 20.71
CA THR A 250 11.95 -29.86 21.52
C THR A 250 12.37 -28.59 22.27
N ASP A 251 12.90 -28.73 23.49
CA ASP A 251 13.29 -27.68 24.45
C ASP A 251 14.31 -26.61 23.93
N ALA A 252 14.56 -26.53 22.62
CA ALA A 252 15.42 -25.54 21.98
C ALA A 252 14.77 -24.16 21.77
N ALA A 253 13.51 -23.98 22.17
CA ALA A 253 12.68 -22.81 21.81
C ALA A 253 13.09 -21.45 22.43
N VAL A 254 14.18 -21.35 23.20
CA VAL A 254 14.62 -20.06 23.79
C VAL A 254 16.14 -19.90 23.82
N SER A 255 16.88 -20.38 22.81
CA SER A 255 18.32 -20.08 22.74
C SER A 255 18.59 -18.79 21.96
N PRO A 256 19.28 -17.78 22.54
CA PRO A 256 19.85 -16.63 21.80
C PRO A 256 20.80 -17.05 20.66
N ASP A 257 21.27 -18.30 20.72
CA ASP A 257 22.26 -18.92 19.86
C ASP A 257 21.63 -19.89 18.85
N LEU A 258 20.50 -19.54 18.23
CA LEU A 258 20.08 -20.19 16.98
C LEU A 258 21.22 -20.04 15.95
N ALA A 259 22.03 -21.08 15.86
CA ALA A 259 23.12 -21.23 14.92
C ALA A 259 22.55 -21.85 13.64
N PHE A 260 22.54 -21.05 12.58
CA PHE A 260 22.20 -21.52 11.25
C PHE A 260 23.43 -22.19 10.62
N PRO A 261 23.24 -23.23 9.78
CA PRO A 261 24.36 -23.82 9.08
C PRO A 261 25.08 -22.78 8.20
N ALA A 262 26.38 -23.01 7.99
CA ALA A 262 27.30 -21.99 7.47
C ALA A 262 26.97 -21.55 6.04
N ASP A 263 26.28 -22.41 5.30
CA ASP A 263 25.76 -22.21 3.95
C ASP A 263 24.59 -21.22 3.87
N ILE A 264 23.91 -20.91 4.98
CA ILE A 264 22.85 -19.89 4.99
C ILE A 264 23.48 -18.49 4.85
N PRO A 265 23.06 -17.71 3.82
CA PRO A 265 23.57 -16.37 3.59
C PRO A 265 23.41 -15.46 4.81
N VAL A 266 24.44 -14.65 5.10
CA VAL A 266 24.54 -13.86 6.35
C VAL A 266 23.37 -12.88 6.49
N GLU A 267 22.96 -12.28 5.38
CA GLU A 267 21.84 -11.34 5.28
C GLU A 267 20.48 -11.99 5.61
N VAL A 268 20.35 -13.29 5.41
CA VAL A 268 19.12 -14.07 5.68
C VAL A 268 19.01 -14.48 7.15
N ARG A 269 20.14 -14.60 7.87
CA ARG A 269 20.16 -15.11 9.26
C ARG A 269 19.30 -14.27 10.21
N ARG A 270 19.35 -12.93 10.12
CA ARG A 270 18.56 -12.06 11.01
C ARG A 270 17.04 -12.17 10.76
N PRO A 271 16.55 -12.09 9.51
CA PRO A 271 15.17 -12.43 9.19
C PRO A 271 14.73 -13.82 9.69
N LEU A 272 15.58 -14.85 9.53
CA LEU A 272 15.29 -16.19 10.02
C LEU A 272 15.18 -16.23 11.54
N LYS A 273 16.13 -15.64 12.30
CA LYS A 273 16.00 -15.51 13.76
C LYS A 273 14.67 -14.88 14.16
N THR A 274 14.24 -13.85 13.41
CA THR A 274 12.97 -13.17 13.67
C THR A 274 11.78 -14.09 13.40
N LEU A 275 11.80 -14.88 12.32
CA LEU A 275 10.75 -15.85 11.99
C LEU A 275 10.66 -16.97 13.05
N TYR A 276 11.81 -17.54 13.44
CA TYR A 276 11.88 -18.61 14.45
C TYR A 276 11.44 -18.11 15.82
N ALA A 277 11.78 -16.87 16.20
CA ALA A 277 11.33 -16.28 17.46
C ALA A 277 9.81 -16.05 17.53
N LEU A 278 9.08 -16.11 16.41
CA LEU A 278 7.62 -16.12 16.43
C LEU A 278 7.04 -17.46 16.86
N SER A 279 7.81 -18.55 16.74
CA SER A 279 7.41 -19.94 16.99
C SER A 279 5.99 -20.24 16.47
N PRO A 280 5.69 -19.99 15.18
CA PRO A 280 4.33 -20.13 14.65
C PRO A 280 3.90 -21.60 14.68
N ALA A 281 2.61 -21.86 14.87
CA ALA A 281 2.08 -23.20 14.66
C ALA A 281 2.36 -23.67 13.22
N ALA A 282 2.77 -24.93 13.04
CA ALA A 282 3.16 -25.47 11.72
C ALA A 282 2.07 -25.24 10.65
N GLU A 283 0.80 -25.45 10.99
CA GLU A 283 -0.33 -25.18 10.08
C GLU A 283 -0.43 -23.70 9.69
N GLN A 284 -0.18 -22.77 10.62
CA GLN A 284 -0.21 -21.35 10.35
C GLN A 284 0.90 -20.95 9.38
N LEU A 285 2.11 -21.45 9.62
CA LEU A 285 3.25 -21.20 8.76
C LEU A 285 3.02 -21.76 7.36
N GLN A 286 2.52 -23.00 7.25
CA GLN A 286 2.20 -23.64 5.98
C GLN A 286 1.15 -22.85 5.19
N ARG A 287 0.06 -22.41 5.83
CA ARG A 287 -0.95 -21.55 5.17
C ARG A 287 -0.35 -20.22 4.72
N CYS A 288 0.46 -19.57 5.57
CA CYS A 288 1.10 -18.30 5.23
C CYS A 288 2.05 -18.44 4.03
N TYR A 289 2.83 -19.51 4.00
CA TYR A 289 3.77 -19.83 2.92
C TYR A 289 3.03 -20.20 1.62
N ALA A 290 2.04 -21.09 1.68
CA ALA A 290 1.22 -21.46 0.51
C ALA A 290 0.52 -20.23 -0.09
N GLY A 291 0.03 -19.31 0.75
CA GLY A 291 -0.52 -18.05 0.26
C GLY A 291 0.52 -17.18 -0.45
N LEU A 292 1.82 -17.27 -0.12
CA LEU A 292 2.87 -16.49 -0.82
C LEU A 292 3.08 -17.05 -2.22
N LEU A 293 3.11 -18.37 -2.36
CA LEU A 293 3.14 -19.04 -3.67
C LEU A 293 1.91 -18.66 -4.51
N ALA A 294 0.71 -18.72 -3.92
CA ALA A 294 -0.54 -18.38 -4.61
C ALA A 294 -0.61 -16.92 -5.07
N ASP A 295 -0.02 -16.00 -4.29
CA ASP A 295 0.09 -14.59 -4.65
C ASP A 295 1.28 -14.28 -5.58
N SER A 296 2.04 -15.32 -5.99
CA SER A 296 3.28 -15.21 -6.76
C SER A 296 4.36 -14.38 -6.07
N LEU A 297 4.33 -14.27 -4.74
CA LEU A 297 5.33 -13.61 -3.89
C LEU A 297 6.43 -14.55 -3.40
N ALA A 298 6.38 -15.80 -3.84
CA ALA A 298 7.40 -16.81 -3.68
C ALA A 298 7.31 -17.75 -4.87
N ARG A 299 8.44 -18.33 -5.28
CA ARG A 299 8.51 -19.36 -6.31
C ARG A 299 9.40 -20.50 -5.85
N GLU A 300 8.93 -21.73 -6.07
CA GLU A 300 9.71 -22.94 -5.83
C GLU A 300 10.38 -23.44 -7.11
N VAL A 301 11.59 -23.96 -6.96
CA VAL A 301 12.32 -24.72 -7.98
C VAL A 301 12.89 -25.96 -7.32
N THR A 302 12.61 -27.14 -7.90
CA THR A 302 13.18 -28.40 -7.43
C THR A 302 14.56 -28.59 -8.04
N GLN A 303 15.56 -28.85 -7.20
CA GLN A 303 16.94 -29.13 -7.63
C GLN A 303 17.45 -30.37 -6.88
N GLY A 304 17.45 -31.52 -7.57
CA GLY A 304 17.69 -32.82 -6.92
C GLY A 304 16.57 -33.13 -5.91
N ASP A 305 16.96 -33.48 -4.68
CA ASP A 305 16.02 -33.73 -3.57
C ASP A 305 15.62 -32.46 -2.81
N ALA A 306 16.24 -31.32 -3.11
CA ALA A 306 15.96 -30.05 -2.44
C ALA A 306 14.87 -29.24 -3.17
N VAL A 307 14.04 -28.53 -2.39
CA VAL A 307 13.10 -27.54 -2.91
C VAL A 307 13.61 -26.17 -2.52
N LEU A 308 14.10 -25.42 -3.51
CA LEU A 308 14.60 -24.07 -3.30
C LEU A 308 13.46 -23.06 -3.50
N VAL A 309 13.45 -22.01 -2.69
CA VAL A 309 12.47 -20.93 -2.74
C VAL A 309 13.14 -19.57 -2.88
N SER A 310 12.57 -18.73 -3.73
CA SER A 310 13.00 -17.34 -3.97
C SER A 310 11.77 -16.44 -4.15
N LEU A 311 11.99 -15.13 -4.28
CA LEU A 311 10.95 -14.15 -4.63
C LEU A 311 10.46 -14.32 -6.07
#